data_AF-A0A0F9TTP5-F1
#
_entry.id   AF-A0A0F9TTP5-F1
#
_cell.length_a   1.000
_cell.length_b   1.000
_cell.length_c   1.000
_cell.angle_alpha   90.00
_cell.angle_beta   90.00
_cell.angle_gamma   90.00
#
_symmetry.space_group_name_H-M   'P 1'
#
loop_
_entity.id
_entity.type
_entity.pdbx_description
1 polymer ?
#
loop_
_entity_poly.entity_id
_entity_poly.type
_entity_poly.pdbx_seq_one_letter_code
_entity_poly.pdbx_strand_id
1 'polypeptide(L)'
;MLIKILRNILFSPYLLLKHEYWPDSAGAGQWRGGLGFKTKFKIGGEKTKVVTFGDGDVEPPFGLFEGKKAILNKIELRYPDGKVYKTTSKDLVEDVPSGTILFQQAGGGVGYSFVFYICS
;
A
#
# COMPACT_ATOMS: atom_id res chain seq x y z
N MET A 1 -5.42 -15.51 -15.90
CA MET A 1 -4.59 -16.53 -15.22
C MET A 1 -5.12 -16.74 -13.79
N LEU A 2 -6.22 -17.51 -13.66
CA LEU A 2 -6.74 -17.99 -12.37
C LEU A 2 -6.01 -19.30 -12.08
N ILE A 3 -5.05 -19.33 -11.16
CA ILE A 3 -4.55 -20.50 -10.38
C ILE A 3 -3.39 -19.96 -9.53
N LYS A 4 -3.69 -19.31 -8.40
CA LYS A 4 -2.78 -19.14 -7.24
C LYS A 4 -3.41 -18.51 -5.99
N ILE A 5 -4.74 -18.47 -5.85
CA ILE A 5 -5.39 -17.84 -4.68
C ILE A 5 -5.66 -18.85 -3.55
N LEU A 6 -5.84 -20.15 -3.86
CA LEU A 6 -6.21 -21.17 -2.86
C LEU A 6 -5.05 -21.69 -1.98
N ARG A 7 -3.78 -21.45 -2.33
CA ARG A 7 -2.64 -22.05 -1.61
C ARG A 7 -2.26 -21.37 -0.29
N ASN A 8 -2.76 -20.16 -0.01
CA ASN A 8 -2.29 -19.40 1.16
C ASN A 8 -2.99 -19.74 2.48
N ILE A 9 -4.17 -20.38 2.45
CA ILE A 9 -5.01 -20.57 3.66
C ILE A 9 -4.43 -21.61 4.64
N LEU A 10 -3.57 -22.55 4.18
CA LEU A 10 -3.09 -23.65 5.02
C LEU A 10 -2.00 -23.24 6.02
N PHE A 11 -1.19 -22.22 5.72
CA PHE A 11 -0.07 -21.80 6.55
C PHE A 11 -0.26 -20.41 7.15
N SER A 12 -1.00 -19.53 6.46
CA SER A 12 -1.36 -18.23 6.99
C SER A 12 -2.84 -18.00 6.80
N PRO A 13 -3.61 -17.79 7.89
CA PRO A 13 -5.06 -17.75 7.81
C PRO A 13 -5.53 -16.40 7.27
N TYR A 14 -5.10 -16.04 6.05
CA TYR A 14 -5.59 -14.90 5.29
C TYR A 14 -5.84 -15.26 3.84
N LEU A 15 -6.83 -14.62 3.24
CA LEU A 15 -7.19 -14.74 1.85
C LEU A 15 -6.81 -13.46 1.11
N LEU A 16 -6.00 -13.57 0.06
CA LEU A 16 -5.71 -12.44 -0.83
C LEU A 16 -6.94 -12.17 -1.71
N LEU A 17 -7.57 -11.01 -1.54
CA LEU A 17 -8.74 -10.58 -2.31
C LEU A 17 -8.38 -9.73 -3.52
N LYS A 18 -7.34 -8.91 -3.41
CA LYS A 18 -6.91 -7.98 -4.47
C LYS A 18 -5.41 -7.72 -4.34
N HIS A 19 -4.71 -7.75 -5.47
CA HIS A 19 -3.35 -7.25 -5.60
C HIS A 19 -3.18 -6.73 -7.03
N GLU A 20 -3.31 -5.42 -7.18
CA GLU A 20 -3.33 -4.78 -8.49
C GLU A 20 -2.50 -3.50 -8.46
N TYR A 21 -1.98 -3.11 -9.62
CA TYR A 21 -1.38 -1.79 -9.81
C TYR A 21 -2.36 -0.70 -9.40
N TRP A 22 -1.83 0.38 -8.85
CA TRP A 22 -2.58 1.58 -8.53
C TRP A 22 -2.29 2.65 -9.59
N PRO A 23 -3.20 2.88 -10.56
CA PRO A 23 -3.07 3.98 -11.50
C PRO A 23 -2.85 5.32 -10.78
N ASP A 24 -2.03 6.17 -11.37
CA ASP A 24 -1.74 7.53 -10.89
C ASP A 24 -1.02 7.62 -9.54
N SER A 25 -0.51 6.50 -9.02
CA SER A 25 0.25 6.47 -7.76
C SER A 25 1.70 6.94 -7.86
N ALA A 26 2.22 7.04 -9.08
CA ALA A 26 3.62 7.39 -9.35
C ALA A 26 3.80 8.90 -9.52
N GLY A 27 4.93 9.41 -9.04
CA GLY A 27 5.34 10.78 -9.30
C GLY A 27 5.57 11.04 -10.79
N ALA A 28 5.00 12.14 -11.28
CA ALA A 28 5.15 12.59 -12.65
C ALA A 28 6.53 13.21 -12.89
N GLY A 29 7.05 13.07 -14.10
CA GLY A 29 8.32 13.65 -14.55
C GLY A 29 8.55 13.26 -16.00
N GLN A 30 9.62 13.76 -16.60
CA GLN A 30 10.08 13.25 -17.91
C GLN A 30 10.28 11.73 -17.85
N TRP A 31 10.77 11.24 -16.71
CA TRP A 31 10.71 9.83 -16.34
C TRP A 31 9.79 9.68 -15.14
N ARG A 32 8.61 9.12 -15.38
CA ARG A 32 7.61 8.81 -14.35
C ARG A 32 8.16 7.69 -13.44
N GLY A 33 7.93 7.81 -12.13
CA GLY A 33 8.30 6.76 -11.18
C GLY A 33 7.55 5.44 -11.38
N GLY A 34 7.95 4.38 -10.67
CA GLY A 34 7.24 3.09 -10.69
C GLY A 34 5.81 3.21 -10.11
N LEU A 35 4.84 2.45 -10.63
CA LEU A 35 3.50 2.40 -10.03
C LEU A 35 3.54 1.65 -8.71
N GLY A 36 2.72 2.10 -7.76
CA GLY A 36 2.40 1.40 -6.54
C GLY A 36 1.28 0.37 -6.72
N PHE A 37 0.79 -0.15 -5.60
CA PHE A 37 -0.17 -1.26 -5.56
C PHE A 37 -1.29 -1.03 -4.55
N LYS A 38 -2.46 -1.59 -4.84
CA LYS A 38 -3.55 -1.76 -3.88
C LYS A 38 -3.69 -3.23 -3.53
N THR A 39 -3.56 -3.54 -2.25
CA THR A 39 -3.65 -4.91 -1.74
C THR A 39 -4.79 -5.03 -0.72
N LYS A 40 -5.55 -6.12 -0.79
CA LYS A 40 -6.58 -6.47 0.20
C LYS A 40 -6.39 -7.90 0.65
N PHE A 41 -6.31 -8.10 1.97
CA PHE A 41 -6.36 -9.41 2.59
C PHE A 41 -7.58 -9.51 3.50
N LYS A 42 -8.27 -10.65 3.46
CA LYS A 42 -9.29 -10.99 4.46
C LYS A 42 -8.64 -11.90 5.50
N ILE A 43 -8.66 -11.47 6.75
CA ILE A 43 -8.20 -12.26 7.88
C ILE A 43 -9.22 -13.38 8.12
N GLY A 44 -8.75 -14.61 8.20
CA GLY A 44 -9.54 -15.81 8.48
C GLY A 44 -9.35 -16.36 9.89
N GLY A 45 -8.23 -16.06 10.54
CA GLY A 45 -7.93 -16.50 11.90
C GLY A 45 -8.70 -15.70 12.96
N GLU A 46 -9.08 -16.37 14.05
CA GLU A 46 -9.62 -15.70 15.24
C GLU A 46 -8.48 -15.09 16.07
N LYS A 47 -8.73 -13.94 16.70
CA LYS A 47 -7.77 -13.23 17.56
C LYS A 47 -6.39 -13.06 16.93
N THR A 48 -6.37 -12.68 15.64
CA THR A 48 -5.13 -12.56 14.87
C THR A 48 -4.35 -11.34 15.37
N LYS A 49 -3.04 -11.49 15.60
CA LYS A 49 -2.14 -10.34 15.79
C LYS A 49 -1.73 -9.79 14.44
N VAL A 50 -1.98 -8.51 14.21
CA VAL A 50 -1.55 -7.79 13.01
C VAL A 50 -0.47 -6.82 13.41
N VAL A 51 0.70 -6.97 12.78
CA VAL A 51 1.80 -6.00 12.93
C VAL A 51 1.92 -5.25 11.61
N THR A 52 1.79 -3.93 11.66
CA THR A 52 2.03 -3.08 10.48
C THR A 52 3.43 -2.51 10.53
N PHE A 53 4.10 -2.58 9.38
CA PHE A 53 5.36 -1.89 9.14
C PHE A 53 5.24 -1.18 7.80
N GLY A 54 5.23 0.15 7.85
CA GLY A 54 5.18 1.00 6.68
C GLY A 54 5.71 2.37 7.03
N ASP A 55 6.20 3.10 6.03
CA ASP A 55 6.62 4.50 6.16
C ASP A 55 6.01 5.28 4.98
N GLY A 56 6.20 6.59 4.91
CA GLY A 56 5.65 7.41 3.82
C GLY A 56 4.13 7.58 3.90
N ASP A 57 3.55 7.47 5.10
CA ASP A 57 2.13 7.74 5.39
C ASP A 57 1.87 9.18 5.85
N VAL A 58 2.94 9.95 6.14
CA VAL A 58 2.90 11.36 6.54
C VAL A 58 3.50 12.26 5.45
N GLU A 59 4.74 11.99 5.03
CA GLU A 59 5.45 12.79 4.03
C GLU A 59 5.71 12.00 2.75
N PRO A 60 5.28 12.51 1.57
CA PRO A 60 5.54 11.84 0.32
C PRO A 60 7.00 12.05 -0.11
N PRO A 61 7.63 11.04 -0.73
CA PRO A 61 9.01 11.15 -1.18
C PRO A 61 9.13 12.26 -2.24
N PHE A 62 10.21 13.04 -2.18
CA PHE A 62 10.43 14.18 -3.07
C PHE A 62 10.90 13.73 -4.46
N GLY A 63 10.42 14.39 -5.51
CA GLY A 63 10.91 14.15 -6.86
C GLY A 63 12.27 14.80 -7.10
N LEU A 64 12.98 14.30 -8.11
CA LEU A 64 14.33 14.75 -8.45
C LEU A 64 14.29 15.71 -9.63
N PHE A 65 15.05 16.81 -9.56
CA PHE A 65 15.25 17.77 -10.66
C PHE A 65 13.94 18.21 -11.33
N GLU A 66 13.03 18.85 -10.57
CA GLU A 66 11.67 19.24 -10.99
C GLU A 66 10.66 18.08 -11.18
N GLY A 67 11.08 16.84 -10.97
CA GLY A 67 10.19 15.70 -10.84
C GLY A 67 9.19 15.86 -9.68
N LYS A 68 7.99 15.29 -9.82
CA LYS A 68 6.90 15.38 -8.84
C LYS A 68 6.94 14.22 -7.84
N LYS A 69 6.39 14.49 -6.66
CA LYS A 69 6.26 13.54 -5.56
C LYS A 69 5.31 12.38 -5.92
N ALA A 70 5.50 11.24 -5.27
CA ALA A 70 4.55 10.13 -5.31
C ALA A 70 3.43 10.29 -4.26
N ILE A 71 2.45 9.38 -4.29
CA ILE A 71 1.33 9.38 -3.32
C ILE A 71 1.75 8.72 -1.99
N LEU A 72 1.15 9.17 -0.88
CA LEU A 72 1.33 8.59 0.45
C LEU A 72 0.84 7.14 0.55
N ASN A 73 1.53 6.38 1.39
CA ASN A 73 1.13 5.05 1.82
C ASN A 73 -0.04 5.11 2.80
N LYS A 74 -0.83 4.04 2.82
CA LYS A 74 -1.96 3.91 3.75
C LYS A 74 -2.20 2.45 4.08
N ILE A 75 -2.39 2.15 5.37
CA ILE A 75 -2.84 0.85 5.83
C ILE A 75 -4.06 1.05 6.73
N GLU A 76 -5.09 0.23 6.51
CA GLU A 76 -6.33 0.22 7.29
C GLU A 76 -6.74 -1.21 7.65
N LEU A 77 -7.27 -1.37 8.86
CA LEU A 77 -8.08 -2.52 9.24
C LEU A 77 -9.55 -2.11 9.19
N ARG A 78 -10.33 -2.82 8.38
CA ARG A 78 -11.77 -2.64 8.24
C ARG A 78 -12.46 -3.84 8.88
N TYR A 79 -13.01 -3.61 10.06
CA TYR A 79 -13.59 -4.65 10.89
C TYR A 79 -14.98 -5.07 10.36
N PRO A 80 -15.46 -6.28 10.69
CA PRO A 80 -16.77 -6.77 10.25
C PRO A 80 -17.96 -5.91 10.73
N ASP A 81 -17.79 -5.20 11.85
CA ASP A 81 -18.79 -4.27 12.41
C ASP A 81 -18.83 -2.92 11.67
N GLY A 82 -17.98 -2.72 10.66
CA GLY A 82 -17.87 -1.48 9.89
C GLY A 82 -16.86 -0.47 10.45
N LYS A 83 -16.27 -0.72 11.63
CA LYS A 83 -15.21 0.13 12.17
C LYS A 83 -14.00 0.13 11.23
N VAL A 84 -13.40 1.29 11.05
CA VAL A 84 -12.13 1.44 10.33
C VAL A 84 -11.07 1.94 11.29
N TYR A 85 -9.98 1.19 11.41
CA TYR A 85 -8.79 1.60 12.14
C TYR A 85 -7.68 1.90 11.14
N LYS A 86 -7.27 3.16 11.04
CA LYS A 86 -6.11 3.57 10.27
C LYS A 86 -4.87 3.32 11.13
N THR A 87 -3.96 2.48 10.65
CA THR A 87 -2.75 2.18 11.41
C THR A 87 -1.73 3.31 11.25
N THR A 88 -0.84 3.45 12.21
CA THR A 88 0.38 4.23 12.09
C THR A 88 1.44 3.46 11.30
N SER A 89 2.60 4.09 11.09
CA SER A 89 3.80 3.52 10.46
C SER A 89 4.24 2.21 11.14
N LYS A 90 4.01 2.06 12.46
CA LYS A 90 4.32 0.87 13.23
C LYS A 90 3.29 0.62 14.31
N ASP A 91 2.32 -0.26 14.05
CA ASP A 91 1.35 -0.69 15.06
C ASP A 91 1.44 -2.20 15.32
N LEU A 92 1.16 -2.56 16.57
CA LEU A 92 0.79 -3.92 16.97
C LEU A 92 -0.69 -3.89 17.34
N VAL A 93 -1.54 -4.45 16.48
CA VAL A 93 -2.97 -4.59 16.74
C VAL A 93 -3.25 -6.03 17.15
N GLU A 94 -3.69 -6.21 18.38
CA GLU A 94 -4.03 -7.52 18.92
C GLU A 94 -5.52 -7.85 18.73
N ASP A 95 -5.86 -9.12 18.90
CA ASP A 95 -7.24 -9.62 18.88
C ASP A 95 -8.07 -9.23 17.64
N VAL A 96 -7.43 -9.13 16.47
CA VAL A 96 -8.14 -8.79 15.23
C VAL A 96 -9.09 -9.94 14.86
N PRO A 97 -10.40 -9.68 14.73
CA PRO A 97 -11.38 -10.74 14.48
C PRO A 97 -11.30 -11.25 13.05
N SER A 98 -11.72 -12.50 12.87
CA SER A 98 -11.92 -13.10 11.55
C SER A 98 -12.92 -12.28 10.73
N GLY A 99 -12.71 -12.24 9.42
CA GLY A 99 -13.48 -11.41 8.49
C GLY A 99 -12.96 -9.99 8.31
N THR A 100 -12.06 -9.51 9.19
CA THR A 100 -11.42 -8.19 9.04
C THR A 100 -10.68 -8.08 7.72
N ILE A 101 -10.85 -6.94 7.03
CA ILE A 101 -10.11 -6.64 5.80
C ILE A 101 -8.91 -5.75 6.13
N LEU A 102 -7.71 -6.27 5.89
CA LEU A 102 -6.50 -5.46 5.82
C LEU A 102 -6.42 -4.84 4.42
N PHE A 103 -6.55 -3.53 4.34
CA PHE A 103 -6.44 -2.76 3.11
C PHE A 103 -5.15 -1.95 3.11
N GLN A 104 -4.33 -2.16 2.10
CA GLN A 104 -3.07 -1.45 1.93
C GLN A 104 -3.04 -0.73 0.58
N GLN A 105 -2.62 0.52 0.63
CA GLN A 105 -2.23 1.31 -0.52
C GLN A 105 -0.75 1.63 -0.37
N ALA A 106 0.06 1.05 -1.25
CA ALA A 106 1.46 1.40 -1.37
C ALA A 106 1.59 2.36 -2.57
N GLY A 107 2.04 3.58 -2.32
CA GLY A 107 2.37 4.58 -3.33
C GLY A 107 3.53 4.15 -4.22
N GLY A 108 3.62 4.80 -5.37
CA GLY A 108 4.67 4.53 -6.36
C GLY A 108 6.00 5.21 -6.05
N GLY A 109 6.93 5.09 -7.00
CA GLY A 109 8.17 5.87 -7.00
C GLY A 109 7.95 7.32 -7.45
N VAL A 110 8.92 8.17 -7.15
CA VAL A 110 8.91 9.58 -7.53
C VAL A 110 9.27 9.80 -9.00
N GLY A 111 8.90 10.95 -9.54
CA GLY A 111 9.30 11.35 -10.88
C GLY A 111 10.69 11.97 -10.90
N TYR A 112 11.31 11.91 -12.07
CA TYR A 112 12.55 12.61 -12.39
C TYR A 112 12.30 13.47 -13.64
N SER A 113 12.80 14.70 -13.63
CA SER A 113 12.85 15.57 -14.81
C SER A 113 14.26 16.15 -14.96
N PHE A 114 14.56 16.78 -16.08
CA PHE A 114 15.80 17.55 -16.20
C PHE A 114 15.49 18.85 -16.93
N VAL A 115 15.93 19.98 -16.38
CA VAL A 115 15.85 21.28 -17.05
C VAL A 115 17.20 21.55 -17.68
N PHE A 116 17.28 21.49 -19.01
CA PHE A 116 18.41 22.06 -19.73
C PHE A 116 18.30 23.58 -19.69
N TYR A 117 19.14 24.24 -18.90
CA TYR A 117 19.49 25.63 -19.16
C TYR A 117 20.41 25.65 -20.38
N ILE A 118 19.84 25.74 -21.57
CA ILE A 118 20.61 26.20 -22.73
C ILE A 118 20.78 27.70 -22.52
N CYS A 119 21.99 28.10 -22.16
CA CYS A 119 22.38 29.52 -22.17
C CYS A 119 22.12 30.02 -23.59
N SER A 120 21.12 30.90 -23.74
CA SER A 120 20.80 31.57 -25.01
C SER A 120 21.66 32.80 -25.19
#